data_AF-A0A4Q3GXN6-F1
#
_entry.id   AF-A0A4Q3GXN6-F1
#
_cell.length_a   1.000
_cell.length_b   1.000
_cell.length_c   1.000
_cell.angle_alpha   90.00
_cell.angle_beta   90.00
_cell.angle_gamma   90.00
#
_symmetry.space_group_name_H-M   'P 1'
#
loop_
_entity.id
_entity.type
_entity.pdbx_description
1 polymer ?
#
loop_
_entity_poly.entity_id
_entity_poly.type
_entity_poly.pdbx_seq_one_letter_code
_entity_poly.pdbx_strand_id
1 'polypeptide(L)'
;MRFAIIGSGMAGLACADALASAGHSAELFDKGRGAGGRMATRRMHTPLGQVSIDHGAQYFTVRDPGFAQLVARWRSAGIATPWVPAGKDAWIGIPGMNAVIKQ
;
A
#
# COMPACT_ATOMS: atom_id res chain seq x y z
N MET A 1 -12.81 -21.46 5.06
CA MET A 1 -11.75 -22.16 4.28
C MET A 1 -10.43 -21.43 4.44
N ARG A 2 -9.30 -22.09 4.16
CA ARG A 2 -7.97 -21.48 4.20
C ARG A 2 -7.39 -21.37 2.80
N PHE A 3 -6.98 -20.16 2.43
CA PHE A 3 -6.45 -19.82 1.11
C PHE A 3 -4.97 -19.50 1.18
N ALA A 4 -4.22 -19.90 0.16
CA ALA A 4 -2.85 -19.45 -0.06
C ALA A 4 -2.85 -18.39 -1.17
N ILE A 5 -2.27 -17.22 -0.91
CA ILE A 5 -2.14 -16.12 -1.86
C ILE A 5 -0.66 -15.94 -2.19
N ILE A 6 -0.31 -16.03 -3.47
CA ILE A 6 1.06 -15.77 -3.93
C ILE A 6 1.17 -14.30 -4.35
N GLY A 7 1.87 -13.52 -3.55
CA GLY A 7 2.11 -12.09 -3.72
C GLY A 7 1.45 -11.25 -2.64
N SER A 8 2.27 -10.50 -1.90
CA SER A 8 1.90 -9.55 -0.83
C SER A 8 1.93 -8.09 -1.30
N GLY A 9 1.55 -7.87 -2.56
CA GLY A 9 1.27 -6.53 -3.10
C GLY A 9 -0.19 -6.12 -2.88
N MET A 10 -0.54 -4.91 -3.33
CA MET A 10 -1.89 -4.33 -3.20
C MET A 10 -3.01 -5.31 -3.58
N ALA A 11 -2.89 -6.01 -4.72
CA ALA A 11 -3.92 -6.93 -5.18
C ALA A 11 -4.07 -8.15 -4.25
N GLY A 12 -2.96 -8.75 -3.81
CA GLY A 12 -2.99 -9.91 -2.91
C GLY A 12 -3.53 -9.56 -1.52
N LEU A 13 -3.16 -8.39 -1.00
CA LEU A 13 -3.67 -7.88 0.27
C LEU A 13 -5.15 -7.51 0.19
N ALA A 14 -5.60 -6.86 -0.90
CA ALA A 14 -7.02 -6.60 -1.12
C ALA A 14 -7.83 -7.90 -1.23
N CYS A 15 -7.28 -8.93 -1.87
CA CYS A 15 -7.90 -10.26 -1.91
C CYS A 15 -7.98 -10.90 -0.51
N ALA A 16 -6.90 -10.81 0.28
CA ALA A 16 -6.88 -11.30 1.65
C ALA A 16 -7.93 -10.61 2.53
N ASP A 17 -8.06 -9.28 2.41
CA ASP A 17 -9.05 -8.47 3.13
C ASP A 17 -10.49 -8.86 2.76
N ALA A 18 -10.75 -9.06 1.46
CA ALA A 18 -12.05 -9.53 0.99
C ALA A 18 -12.40 -10.94 1.49
N LEU A 19 -11.42 -11.86 1.50
CA LEU A 19 -11.59 -13.22 2.03
C LEU A 19 -11.83 -13.19 3.55
N ALA A 20 -11.08 -12.38 4.29
CA ALA A 20 -11.27 -12.19 5.73
C ALA A 20 -12.66 -11.66 6.05
N SER A 21 -13.12 -10.66 5.30
CA SER A 21 -14.48 -10.10 5.42
C SER A 21 -15.58 -11.14 5.14
N ALA A 22 -15.29 -12.16 4.33
CA ALA A 22 -16.18 -13.29 4.06
C ALA A 22 -16.05 -14.45 5.08
N GLY A 23 -15.29 -14.28 6.17
CA GLY A 23 -15.09 -15.32 7.19
C GLY A 23 -14.12 -16.42 6.76
N HIS A 24 -13.18 -16.11 5.86
CA HIS A 24 -12.14 -17.03 5.44
C HIS A 24 -10.77 -16.57 5.93
N SER A 25 -9.85 -17.52 6.13
CA SER A 25 -8.46 -17.22 6.46
C SER A 25 -7.61 -17.25 5.20
N ALA A 26 -6.67 -16.32 5.05
CA ALA A 26 -5.69 -16.33 3.97
C ALA A 26 -4.27 -16.25 4.52
N GLU A 27 -3.35 -16.97 3.90
CA GLU A 27 -1.91 -16.86 4.15
C GLU A 27 -1.22 -16.34 2.89
N LEU A 28 -0.42 -15.29 3.06
CA LEU A 28 0.28 -14.65 1.95
C LEU A 28 1.72 -15.14 1.89
N PHE A 29 2.15 -15.50 0.69
CA PHE A 29 3.52 -15.90 0.39
C PHE A 29 4.11 -14.89 -0.59
N ASP A 30 5.29 -14.37 -0.30
CA ASP A 30 5.99 -13.46 -1.19
C ASP A 30 7.48 -13.83 -1.24
N LYS A 31 8.09 -13.62 -2.41
CA LYS A 31 9.54 -13.77 -2.57
C LYS A 31 10.29 -12.60 -1.94
N GLY A 32 9.65 -11.44 -1.82
CA GLY A 32 10.20 -10.25 -1.19
C GLY A 32 10.40 -10.42 0.32
N ARG A 33 11.24 -9.56 0.90
CA ARG A 33 11.52 -9.56 2.35
C ARG A 33 10.40 -8.95 3.21
N GLY A 34 9.32 -8.49 2.58
CA GLY A 34 8.17 -7.90 3.27
C GLY A 34 7.08 -7.46 2.29
N ALA A 35 5.89 -7.21 2.84
CA ALA A 35 4.74 -6.73 2.08
C ALA A 35 5.03 -5.39 1.39
N GLY A 36 4.54 -5.25 0.17
CA GLY A 36 4.96 -4.14 -0.67
C GLY A 36 4.64 -4.30 -2.14
N GLY A 37 5.21 -5.34 -2.75
CA GLY A 37 5.34 -5.44 -4.19
C GLY A 37 5.86 -4.13 -4.80
N ARG A 38 5.16 -3.62 -5.81
CA ARG A 38 5.48 -2.35 -6.49
C ARG A 38 5.19 -1.08 -5.66
N MET A 39 4.63 -1.22 -4.46
CA MET A 39 4.41 -0.11 -3.53
C MET A 39 5.44 -0.09 -2.39
N ALA A 40 6.47 -0.93 -2.46
CA ALA A 40 7.48 -1.03 -1.41
C ALA A 40 8.35 0.24 -1.31
N THR A 41 8.41 0.80 -0.10
CA THR A 41 9.41 1.81 0.30
C THR A 41 10.72 1.12 0.67
N ARG A 42 11.83 1.51 0.03
CA ARG A 42 13.18 1.04 0.38
C ARG A 42 13.82 1.97 1.39
N ARG A 43 14.49 1.40 2.39
CA ARG A 43 15.32 2.15 3.35
C ARG A 43 16.79 1.93 3.03
N MET A 44 17.58 2.98 3.01
CA MET A 44 19.02 2.90 2.78
C MET A 44 19.79 3.90 3.65
N HIS A 45 21.05 3.57 3.94
CA HIS A 45 21.98 4.49 4.59
C HIS A 45 22.75 5.25 3.52
N THR A 46 22.89 6.55 3.70
CA THR A 46 23.70 7.45 2.87
C THR A 46 24.64 8.24 3.77
N PRO A 47 25.68 8.90 3.22
CA PRO A 47 26.51 9.84 4.00
C PRO A 47 25.72 10.97 4.68
N LEU A 48 24.51 11.28 4.18
CA LEU A 48 23.61 12.30 4.73
C LEU A 48 22.62 11.74 5.77
N GLY A 49 22.70 10.44 6.09
CA GLY A 49 21.80 9.75 7.02
C GLY A 49 20.93 8.69 6.36
N GLN A 50 19.96 8.18 7.11
CA GLN A 50 18.97 7.22 6.61
C GLN A 50 17.95 7.91 5.72
N VAL A 51 17.69 7.33 4.55
CA VAL A 51 16.64 7.79 3.63
C VAL A 51 15.67 6.66 3.30
N SER A 52 14.42 7.03 3.06
CA SER A 52 13.36 6.14 2.59
C SER A 52 12.94 6.57 1.19
N ILE A 53 12.86 5.62 0.25
CA ILE A 53 12.58 5.89 -1.17
C ILE A 53 11.46 4.99 -1.67
N ASP A 54 10.41 5.62 -2.17
CA ASP A 54 9.34 4.97 -2.92
C ASP A 54 9.77 4.78 -4.37
N HIS A 55 10.52 3.71 -4.60
CA HIS A 55 11.14 3.40 -5.91
C HIS A 55 10.18 2.75 -6.94
N GLY A 56 8.96 2.45 -6.53
CA GLY A 56 7.94 1.83 -7.37
C GLY A 56 6.84 2.82 -7.73
N ALA A 57 5.62 2.59 -7.24
CA ALA A 57 4.54 3.54 -7.36
C ALA A 57 4.87 4.83 -6.60
N GLN A 58 5.04 5.94 -7.31
CA GLN A 58 5.35 7.23 -6.70
C GLN A 58 4.09 7.92 -6.15
N TYR A 59 2.95 7.72 -6.81
CA TYR A 59 1.63 8.18 -6.41
C TYR A 59 0.55 7.29 -7.04
N PHE A 60 -0.69 7.47 -6.62
CA PHE A 60 -1.86 6.89 -7.27
C PHE A 60 -2.95 7.95 -7.45
N THR A 61 -3.87 7.68 -8.38
CA THR A 61 -5.09 8.48 -8.56
C THR A 61 -6.30 7.62 -8.22
N VAL A 62 -7.42 8.26 -7.90
CA VAL A 62 -8.63 7.59 -7.45
C VAL A 62 -9.74 7.84 -8.47
N ARG A 63 -10.34 6.76 -9.00
CA ARG A 63 -11.42 6.82 -9.99
C ARG A 63 -12.62 5.96 -9.60
N ASP A 64 -12.36 4.84 -8.93
CA ASP A 64 -13.39 3.92 -8.46
C ASP A 64 -14.02 4.43 -7.15
N PRO A 65 -15.36 4.45 -7.02
CA PRO A 65 -16.03 4.89 -5.79
C PRO A 65 -15.70 4.04 -4.55
N GLY A 66 -15.52 2.73 -4.71
CA GLY A 66 -15.13 1.85 -3.60
C GLY A 66 -13.72 2.16 -3.11
N PHE A 67 -12.79 2.35 -4.04
CA PHE A 67 -11.43 2.78 -3.73
C PHE A 67 -11.39 4.19 -3.12
N ALA A 68 -12.27 5.10 -3.54
CA ALA A 68 -12.38 6.43 -2.94
C ALA A 68 -12.75 6.38 -1.45
N GLN A 69 -13.67 5.49 -1.06
CA GLN A 69 -14.01 5.29 0.35
C GLN A 69 -12.82 4.73 1.14
N LEU A 70 -12.06 3.80 0.56
CA LEU A 70 -10.86 3.26 1.19
C LEU A 70 -9.79 4.34 1.40
N VAL A 71 -9.54 5.17 0.39
CA VAL A 71 -8.57 6.27 0.47
C VAL A 71 -9.03 7.34 1.48
N ALA A 72 -10.33 7.61 1.59
CA ALA A 72 -10.86 8.50 2.63
C ALA A 72 -10.61 7.97 4.04
N ARG A 73 -10.72 6.65 4.26
CA ARG A 73 -10.35 6.01 5.54
C ARG A 73 -8.86 6.16 5.81
N TRP A 74 -8.00 5.87 4.83
CA TRP A 74 -6.55 6.06 4.98
C TRP A 74 -6.17 7.52 5.29
N ARG A 75 -6.83 8.48 4.65
CA ARG A 75 -6.62 9.90 4.95
C ARG A 75 -7.00 10.24 6.39
N SER A 76 -8.16 9.78 6.83
CA SER A 76 -8.64 10.04 8.20
C SER A 76 -7.73 9.40 9.25
N ALA A 77 -7.10 8.27 8.91
CA ALA A 77 -6.10 7.60 9.75
C ALA A 77 -4.68 8.20 9.64
N GLY A 78 -4.46 9.22 8.80
CA GLY A 78 -3.13 9.83 8.60
C GLY A 78 -2.16 9.00 7.75
N ILE A 79 -2.66 8.04 6.98
CA ILE A 79 -1.86 7.06 6.24
C ILE A 79 -1.71 7.42 4.76
N ALA A 80 -2.63 8.22 4.23
CA ALA A 80 -2.56 8.76 2.88
C ALA A 80 -2.86 10.27 2.85
N THR A 81 -2.22 11.00 1.94
CA THR A 81 -2.47 12.43 1.73
C THR A 81 -2.49 12.77 0.24
N PRO A 82 -3.22 13.83 -0.18
CA PRO A 82 -3.03 14.41 -1.50
C PRO A 82 -1.58 14.87 -1.71
N TRP A 83 -1.07 14.73 -2.94
CA TRP A 83 0.28 15.13 -3.33
C TRP A 83 0.23 16.07 -4.55
N VAL A 84 0.07 17.37 -4.25
CA VAL A 84 -0.08 18.45 -5.23
C VAL A 84 1.01 18.48 -6.31
N PRO A 85 2.30 18.19 -6.04
CA PRO A 85 3.35 18.19 -7.07
C PRO A 85 3.12 17.23 -8.24
N ALA A 86 2.40 16.12 -8.05
CA ALA A 86 2.06 15.19 -9.13
C ALA A 86 0.68 15.43 -9.75
N GLY A 87 -0.05 16.44 -9.29
CA GLY A 87 -1.35 16.83 -9.79
C GLY A 87 -2.44 16.85 -8.73
N LYS A 88 -3.56 17.51 -9.05
CA LYS A 88 -4.70 17.73 -8.14
C LYS A 88 -5.37 16.44 -7.63
N ASP A 89 -5.25 15.35 -8.37
CA ASP A 89 -5.92 14.08 -8.08
C ASP A 89 -4.93 13.00 -7.56
N ALA A 90 -3.68 13.38 -7.32
CA ALA A 90 -2.62 12.47 -6.90
C ALA A 90 -2.61 12.28 -5.38
N TRP A 91 -2.35 11.05 -4.96
CA TRP A 91 -2.27 10.62 -3.56
C TRP A 91 -0.98 9.84 -3.31
N ILE A 92 -0.44 9.99 -2.10
CA ILE A 92 0.71 9.23 -1.61
C ILE A 92 0.41 8.62 -0.23
N GLY A 93 1.13 7.56 0.11
CA GLY A 93 1.18 7.04 1.48
C GLY A 93 2.17 7.81 2.36
N ILE A 94 1.92 7.87 3.67
CA ILE A 94 2.81 8.51 4.66
C ILE A 94 3.12 7.49 5.77
N PRO A 95 4.40 7.30 6.19
CA PRO A 95 5.61 8.03 5.76
C PRO A 95 6.22 7.55 4.43
N GLY A 96 5.58 6.59 3.75
CA GLY A 96 5.96 6.14 2.42
C GLY A 96 4.82 5.38 1.77
N MET A 97 4.94 5.11 0.47
CA MET A 97 3.89 4.46 -0.31
C MET A 97 3.44 3.11 0.27
N ASN A 98 4.34 2.37 0.94
CA ASN A 98 3.97 1.08 1.53
C ASN A 98 3.06 1.18 2.76
N ALA A 99 2.81 2.38 3.29
CA ALA A 99 1.96 2.56 4.46
C ALA A 99 0.50 2.18 4.17
N VAL A 100 -0.01 2.47 2.97
CA VAL A 100 -1.42 2.18 2.62
C VAL A 100 -1.72 0.67 2.47
N ILE A 101 -0.70 -0.18 2.47
CA ILE A 101 -0.81 -1.63 2.33
C ILE A 101 -0.31 -2.41 3.55
N LYS A 102 0.05 -1.73 4.64
CA LYS A 102 0.53 -2.36 5.90
C LYS A 102 -0.44 -2.14 7.07
N GLN A 103 -1.72 -2.02 6.75
CA GLN A 103 -2.81 -1.92 7.72
C GLN A 103 -3.03 -3.25 8.45
#